data_AF-A0A5J4PEK2-F1
#
_entry.id   AF-A0A5J4PEK2-F1
#
_cell.length_a   1.000
_cell.length_b   1.000
_cell.length_c   1.000
_cell.angle_alpha   90.00
_cell.angle_beta   90.00
_cell.angle_gamma   90.00
#
_symmetry.space_group_name_H-M   'P 1'
#
loop_
_entity.id
_entity.type
_entity.pdbx_description
1 polymer ?
#
loop_
_entity_poly.entity_id
_entity_poly.type
_entity_poly.pdbx_seq_one_letter_code
_entity_poly.pdbx_strand_id
1 'polypeptide(L)'
;MKVLKFGGTSVGSVNSILNVKKIIESAKEPVIVVISALGGITDKLIDTSKMAAVGDSTYENGFHEIVQCHIKLIKEVIPDGSAQIEVQQQVEGLLNELKDIFQGIYLIKDLSSKTSDMIVGYGERLSALIVTRLIHGAVYFDARTFIKTERKFSKHVLDSELTNQLIKETFKTCPPIAIVPGYIASDKTNGDITNLGRGGSDYTAAVIAAALDVKGLEIWTDVDGFMTADPRVINSAYTINELTYVEAMELCNFG
;
A
#
# COMPACT_ATOMS: atom_id res chain seq x y z
N MET A 1 -16.20 14.40 1.76
CA MET A 1 -15.11 13.44 2.01
C MET A 1 -14.62 12.93 0.68
N LYS A 2 -13.31 12.72 0.56
CA LYS A 2 -12.67 12.12 -0.61
C LYS A 2 -11.80 10.93 -0.20
N VAL A 3 -11.50 10.07 -1.15
CA VAL A 3 -10.43 9.07 -1.02
C VAL A 3 -9.27 9.49 -1.91
N LEU A 4 -8.06 9.50 -1.35
CA LEU A 4 -6.82 9.80 -2.09
C LEU A 4 -5.97 8.54 -2.09
N LYS A 5 -5.44 8.11 -3.24
CA LYS A 5 -4.49 6.99 -3.31
C LYS A 5 -3.15 7.49 -3.79
N PHE A 6 -2.07 7.11 -3.11
CA PHE A 6 -0.70 7.39 -3.53
C PHE A 6 0.04 6.10 -3.91
N GLY A 7 0.58 6.08 -5.14
CA GLY A 7 1.37 4.97 -5.66
C GLY A 7 2.77 4.87 -5.06
N GLY A 8 3.48 3.78 -5.33
CA GLY A 8 4.82 3.56 -4.75
C GLY A 8 5.87 4.58 -5.20
N THR A 9 5.77 5.11 -6.42
CA THR A 9 6.61 6.21 -6.92
C THR A 9 6.34 7.52 -6.17
N SER A 10 5.08 7.77 -5.79
CA SER A 10 4.66 8.94 -5.00
C SER A 10 5.17 8.91 -3.56
N VAL A 11 5.52 7.73 -3.03
CA VAL A 11 6.12 7.58 -1.70
C VAL A 11 7.57 7.09 -1.74
N GLY A 12 8.18 6.95 -2.92
CA GLY A 12 9.50 6.32 -3.08
C GLY A 12 10.71 7.19 -2.75
N SER A 13 10.52 8.47 -2.44
CA SER A 13 11.61 9.39 -2.07
C SER A 13 11.16 10.40 -1.01
N VAL A 14 12.13 11.01 -0.31
CA VAL A 14 11.90 12.12 0.63
C VAL A 14 11.11 13.25 -0.01
N ASN A 15 11.49 13.67 -1.22
CA ASN A 15 10.79 14.76 -1.89
C ASN A 15 9.35 14.37 -2.25
N SER A 16 9.16 13.15 -2.75
CA SER A 16 7.83 12.65 -3.11
C SER A 16 6.92 12.60 -1.89
N ILE A 17 7.38 12.03 -0.76
CA ILE A 17 6.56 11.88 0.44
C ILE A 17 6.26 13.24 1.12
N LEU A 18 7.18 14.21 1.03
CA LEU A 18 6.92 15.58 1.49
C LEU A 18 5.88 16.31 0.62
N ASN A 19 5.82 16.00 -0.68
CA ASN A 19 4.75 16.50 -1.54
C ASN A 19 3.41 15.82 -1.20
N VAL A 20 3.41 14.51 -0.96
CA VAL A 20 2.22 13.78 -0.47
C VAL A 20 1.70 14.41 0.83
N LYS A 21 2.59 14.70 1.79
CA LYS A 21 2.24 15.43 3.03
C LYS A 21 1.52 16.74 2.72
N LYS A 22 2.08 17.59 1.85
CA LYS A 22 1.48 18.89 1.48
C LYS A 22 0.10 18.72 0.86
N ILE A 23 -0.07 17.74 -0.03
CA ILE A 23 -1.37 17.46 -0.67
C ILE A 23 -2.40 17.09 0.39
N ILE A 24 -2.07 16.17 1.29
CA ILE A 24 -3.00 15.69 2.32
C ILE A 24 -3.33 16.80 3.32
N GLU A 25 -2.33 17.56 3.80
CA GLU A 25 -2.53 18.66 4.76
C GLU A 25 -3.28 19.85 4.15
N SER A 26 -3.32 19.97 2.82
CA SER A 26 -4.12 20.99 2.12
C SER A 26 -5.62 20.66 2.03
N ALA A 27 -6.03 19.44 2.40
CA ALA A 27 -7.41 19.02 2.35
C ALA A 27 -8.29 19.84 3.30
N LYS A 28 -9.40 20.37 2.77
CA LYS A 28 -10.36 21.20 3.52
C LYS A 28 -11.55 20.43 4.10
N GLU A 29 -11.63 19.14 3.80
CA GLU A 29 -12.66 18.22 4.28
C GLU A 29 -12.00 16.90 4.69
N PRO A 30 -12.68 16.03 5.46
CA PRO A 30 -12.12 14.74 5.83
C PRO A 30 -11.70 13.91 4.61
N VAL A 31 -10.52 13.28 4.70
CA VAL A 31 -9.95 12.43 3.65
C VAL A 31 -9.51 11.09 4.20
N ILE A 32 -9.75 10.05 3.41
CA ILE A 32 -9.16 8.72 3.62
C ILE A 32 -8.05 8.56 2.59
N VAL A 33 -6.84 8.28 3.06
CA VAL A 33 -5.63 8.18 2.25
C VAL A 33 -5.18 6.74 2.19
N VAL A 34 -5.14 6.17 0.98
CA VAL A 34 -4.64 4.84 0.70
C VAL A 34 -3.17 4.91 0.25
N ILE A 35 -2.30 4.22 0.97
CA ILE A 35 -0.84 4.27 0.75
C ILE A 35 -0.35 2.91 0.25
N SER A 36 0.43 2.93 -0.84
CA SER A 36 1.15 1.74 -1.35
C SER A 36 2.49 1.57 -0.63
N ALA A 37 3.15 0.43 -0.82
CA ALA A 37 4.54 0.26 -0.39
C ALA A 37 5.47 1.30 -1.06
N LEU A 38 6.63 1.58 -0.46
CA LEU A 38 7.64 2.44 -1.09
C LEU A 38 8.07 1.84 -2.45
N GLY A 39 8.40 2.70 -3.41
CA GLY A 39 8.80 2.28 -4.76
C GLY A 39 9.85 1.16 -4.75
N GLY A 40 9.55 0.05 -5.43
CA GLY A 40 10.43 -1.13 -5.53
C GLY A 40 10.46 -2.05 -4.31
N ILE A 41 9.82 -1.70 -3.18
CA ILE A 41 9.85 -2.55 -1.97
C ILE A 41 9.06 -3.84 -2.16
N THR A 42 7.88 -3.82 -2.81
CA THR A 42 7.10 -5.03 -3.05
C THR A 42 7.87 -6.06 -3.88
N ASP A 43 8.51 -5.61 -4.96
CA ASP A 43 9.35 -6.48 -5.79
C ASP A 43 10.55 -7.02 -4.99
N LYS A 44 11.21 -6.16 -4.21
CA LYS A 44 12.33 -6.56 -3.36
C LYS A 44 11.92 -7.57 -2.28
N LEU A 45 10.74 -7.42 -1.68
CA LEU A 45 10.16 -8.39 -0.73
C LEU A 45 9.96 -9.76 -1.40
N ILE A 46 9.40 -9.77 -2.61
CA ILE A 46 9.18 -10.98 -3.41
C ILE A 46 10.51 -11.64 -3.74
N ASP A 47 11.47 -10.89 -4.27
CA ASP A 47 12.75 -11.45 -4.70
C ASP A 47 13.57 -11.97 -3.51
N THR A 48 13.59 -11.23 -2.40
CA THR A 48 14.22 -11.66 -1.14
C THR A 48 13.59 -12.96 -0.63
N SER A 49 12.25 -13.09 -0.70
CA SER A 49 11.56 -14.31 -0.29
C SER A 49 11.92 -15.52 -1.14
N LYS A 50 12.10 -15.34 -2.45
CA LYS A 50 12.49 -16.39 -3.39
C LYS A 50 13.94 -16.83 -3.16
N MET A 51 14.85 -15.88 -2.93
CA MET A 51 16.25 -16.18 -2.58
C MET A 51 16.33 -17.01 -1.31
N ALA A 52 15.62 -16.59 -0.25
CA ALA A 52 15.54 -17.35 0.98
C ALA A 52 14.98 -18.77 0.72
N ALA A 53 13.92 -18.91 -0.08
CA ALA A 53 13.28 -20.20 -0.33
C ALA A 53 14.19 -21.23 -1.01
N VAL A 54 15.19 -20.79 -1.78
CA VAL A 54 16.18 -21.68 -2.41
C VAL A 54 17.43 -21.89 -1.57
N GLY A 55 17.48 -21.34 -0.35
CA GLY A 55 18.63 -21.41 0.54
C GLY A 55 19.80 -20.53 0.11
N ASP A 56 19.54 -19.47 -0.65
CA ASP A 56 20.55 -18.48 -1.03
C ASP A 56 20.71 -17.45 0.10
N SER A 57 21.86 -17.45 0.77
CA SER A 57 22.15 -16.56 1.90
C SER A 57 22.21 -15.07 1.52
N THR A 58 22.27 -14.74 0.23
CA THR A 58 22.25 -13.34 -0.23
C THR A 58 20.90 -12.65 0.01
N TYR A 59 19.84 -13.38 0.39
CA TYR A 59 18.58 -12.79 0.85
C TYR A 59 18.79 -11.78 2.00
N GLU A 60 19.82 -11.98 2.83
CA GLU A 60 20.15 -11.06 3.93
C GLU A 60 20.48 -9.65 3.41
N ASN A 61 21.11 -9.55 2.23
CA ASN A 61 21.38 -8.26 1.59
C ASN A 61 20.09 -7.58 1.15
N GLY A 62 19.17 -8.35 0.54
CA GLY A 62 17.85 -7.86 0.13
C GLY A 62 17.04 -7.35 1.32
N PHE A 63 17.05 -8.10 2.44
CA PHE A 63 16.44 -7.66 3.69
C PHE A 63 17.11 -6.40 4.25
N HIS A 64 18.45 -6.32 4.23
CA HIS A 64 19.18 -5.14 4.70
C HIS A 64 18.81 -3.88 3.91
N GLU A 65 18.67 -3.98 2.59
CA GLU A 65 18.24 -2.88 1.74
C GLU A 65 16.80 -2.42 2.06
N ILE A 66 15.90 -3.37 2.34
CA ILE A 66 14.53 -3.04 2.80
C ILE A 66 14.60 -2.25 4.12
N VAL A 67 15.38 -2.72 5.10
CA VAL A 67 15.56 -2.03 6.39
C VAL A 67 16.13 -0.62 6.17
N GLN A 68 17.22 -0.51 5.42
CA GLN A 68 17.88 0.78 5.17
C GLN A 68 16.95 1.78 4.52
N CYS A 69 16.15 1.37 3.53
CA CYS A 69 15.21 2.23 2.83
C CYS A 69 14.22 2.90 3.81
N HIS A 70 13.60 2.12 4.71
CA HIS A 70 12.60 2.62 5.65
C HIS A 70 13.23 3.44 6.77
N ILE A 71 14.34 3.00 7.35
CA ILE A 71 15.01 3.72 8.44
C ILE A 71 15.59 5.06 7.95
N LYS A 72 16.17 5.07 6.75
CA LYS A 72 16.65 6.31 6.12
C LYS A 72 15.49 7.28 5.91
N LEU A 73 14.37 6.80 5.35
CA LEU A 73 13.19 7.63 5.12
C LEU A 73 12.71 8.30 6.41
N ILE A 74 12.54 7.53 7.50
CA ILE A 74 12.12 8.05 8.81
C ILE A 74 13.03 9.19 9.27
N LYS A 75 14.35 8.97 9.24
CA LYS A 75 15.34 9.98 9.67
C LYS A 75 15.30 11.25 8.84
N GLU A 76 15.02 11.14 7.55
CA GLU A 76 15.03 12.28 6.63
C GLU A 76 13.71 13.08 6.63
N VAL A 77 12.57 12.45 6.97
CA VAL A 77 11.24 13.09 6.85
C VAL A 77 10.57 13.41 8.18
N ILE A 78 10.97 12.75 9.26
CA ILE A 78 10.39 12.94 10.59
C ILE A 78 11.41 13.69 11.44
N PRO A 79 11.08 14.88 11.99
CA PRO A 79 11.99 15.65 12.82
C PRO A 79 12.47 14.87 14.05
N ASP A 80 13.73 15.10 14.45
CA ASP A 80 14.33 14.48 15.64
C ASP A 80 13.51 14.74 16.90
N GLY A 81 13.27 13.69 17.69
CA GLY A 81 12.49 13.76 18.92
C GLY A 81 11.79 12.44 19.26
N SER A 82 10.94 12.45 20.29
CA SER A 82 10.20 11.25 20.74
C SER A 82 9.36 10.64 19.63
N ALA A 83 8.74 11.49 18.80
CA ALA A 83 7.96 11.12 17.62
C ALA A 83 8.72 10.21 16.64
N GLN A 84 9.97 10.54 16.36
CA GLN A 84 10.83 9.79 15.43
C GLN A 84 11.25 8.46 16.07
N ILE A 85 11.56 8.46 17.38
CA ILE A 85 11.92 7.25 18.12
C ILE A 85 10.75 6.26 18.15
N GLU A 86 9.53 6.73 18.46
CA GLU A 86 8.32 5.89 18.54
C GLU A 86 8.02 5.18 17.22
N VAL A 87 8.00 5.93 16.10
CA VAL A 87 7.72 5.33 14.79
C VAL A 87 8.86 4.42 14.33
N GLN A 88 10.11 4.77 14.64
CA GLN A 88 11.25 3.90 14.35
C GLN A 88 11.12 2.56 15.09
N GLN A 89 10.77 2.58 16.38
CA GLN A 89 10.55 1.35 17.15
C GLN A 89 9.41 0.49 16.58
N GLN A 90 8.31 1.11 16.17
CA GLN A 90 7.19 0.41 15.54
C GLN A 90 7.61 -0.23 14.20
N VAL A 91 8.34 0.51 13.36
CA VAL A 91 8.88 0.01 12.08
C VAL A 91 9.88 -1.11 12.30
N GLU A 92 10.80 -0.96 13.25
CA GLU A 92 11.78 -2.00 13.60
C GLU A 92 11.10 -3.27 14.12
N GLY A 93 10.01 -3.16 14.88
CA GLY A 93 9.18 -4.30 15.28
C GLY A 93 8.68 -5.10 14.08
N LEU A 94 8.10 -4.42 13.09
CA LEU A 94 7.63 -5.06 11.85
C LEU A 94 8.77 -5.66 11.03
N LEU A 95 9.92 -4.97 10.96
CA LEU A 95 11.09 -5.46 10.24
C LEU A 95 11.69 -6.70 10.92
N ASN A 96 11.65 -6.78 12.26
CA ASN A 96 12.09 -7.96 13.00
C ASN A 96 11.18 -9.16 12.76
N GLU A 97 9.85 -8.97 12.77
CA GLU A 97 8.92 -10.04 12.38
C GLU A 97 9.23 -10.56 10.96
N LEU A 98 9.45 -9.65 10.02
CA LEU A 98 9.79 -9.98 8.64
C LEU A 98 11.14 -10.74 8.54
N LYS A 99 12.13 -10.36 9.35
CA LYS A 99 13.42 -11.05 9.44
C LYS A 99 13.23 -12.51 9.87
N ASP A 100 12.45 -12.74 10.92
CA ASP A 100 12.18 -14.08 11.44
C ASP A 100 11.46 -14.95 10.40
N ILE A 101 10.53 -14.36 9.64
CA ILE A 101 9.86 -15.04 8.52
C ILE A 101 10.88 -15.43 7.44
N PHE A 102 11.75 -14.52 7.00
CA PHE A 102 12.76 -14.83 6.00
C PHE A 102 13.75 -15.91 6.48
N GLN A 103 14.15 -15.85 7.75
CA GLN A 103 15.01 -16.88 8.35
C GLN A 103 14.32 -18.25 8.37
N GLY A 104 13.03 -18.29 8.74
CA GLY A 104 12.24 -19.52 8.69
C GLY A 104 12.17 -20.12 7.28
N ILE A 105 11.92 -19.29 6.27
CA ILE A 105 11.92 -19.69 4.86
C ILE A 105 13.29 -20.23 4.44
N TYR A 106 14.37 -19.55 4.80
CA TYR A 106 15.74 -19.97 4.46
C TYR A 106 16.10 -21.34 5.05
N LEU A 107 15.69 -21.59 6.30
CA LEU A 107 15.97 -22.85 6.99
C LEU A 107 15.13 -24.02 6.44
N ILE A 108 13.85 -23.78 6.13
CA ILE A 108 12.91 -24.81 5.66
C ILE A 108 13.04 -25.04 4.15
N LYS A 109 13.49 -24.03 3.40
CA LYS A 109 13.56 -23.99 1.93
C LYS A 109 12.19 -24.19 1.27
N ASP A 110 11.17 -23.55 1.86
CA ASP A 110 9.81 -23.58 1.35
C ASP A 110 9.15 -22.20 1.47
N LEU A 111 8.38 -21.83 0.46
CA LEU A 111 7.62 -20.59 0.40
C LEU A 111 6.18 -20.89 -0.03
N SER A 112 5.31 -21.01 0.96
CA SER A 112 3.87 -21.14 0.71
C SER A 112 3.27 -19.83 0.15
N SER A 113 2.17 -19.93 -0.60
CA SER A 113 1.46 -18.74 -1.08
C SER A 113 0.99 -17.84 0.07
N LYS A 114 0.55 -18.45 1.18
CA LYS A 114 0.15 -17.74 2.41
C LYS A 114 1.31 -16.92 2.98
N THR A 115 2.51 -17.51 3.06
CA THR A 115 3.70 -16.81 3.55
C THR A 115 4.11 -15.70 2.59
N SER A 116 4.02 -15.94 1.28
CA SER A 116 4.27 -14.92 0.26
C SER A 116 3.33 -13.73 0.41
N ASP A 117 2.02 -13.96 0.55
CA ASP A 117 1.01 -12.91 0.75
C ASP A 117 1.24 -12.10 2.03
N MET A 118 1.68 -12.76 3.09
CA MET A 118 2.06 -12.11 4.34
C MET A 118 3.29 -11.20 4.17
N ILE A 119 4.34 -11.67 3.49
CA ILE A 119 5.59 -10.93 3.25
C ILE A 119 5.32 -9.64 2.48
N VAL A 120 4.63 -9.74 1.35
CA VAL A 120 4.39 -8.56 0.49
C VAL A 120 3.60 -7.48 1.21
N GLY A 121 2.66 -7.86 2.07
CA GLY A 121 1.87 -6.91 2.87
C GLY A 121 2.66 -6.11 3.91
N TYR A 122 3.91 -6.49 4.23
CA TYR A 122 4.76 -5.64 5.07
C TYR A 122 5.10 -4.32 4.39
N GLY A 123 5.20 -4.29 3.05
CA GLY A 123 5.54 -3.07 2.32
C GLY A 123 4.55 -1.93 2.59
N GLU A 124 3.25 -2.20 2.46
CA GLU A 124 2.19 -1.23 2.68
C GLU A 124 2.02 -0.89 4.17
N ARG A 125 2.19 -1.87 5.06
CA ARG A 125 2.14 -1.63 6.52
C ARG A 125 3.23 -0.67 6.96
N LEU A 126 4.46 -0.88 6.50
CA LEU A 126 5.61 -0.04 6.83
C LEU A 126 5.41 1.39 6.31
N SER A 127 5.05 1.55 5.04
CA SER A 127 4.87 2.88 4.44
C SER A 127 3.69 3.65 5.08
N ALA A 128 2.56 2.99 5.29
CA ALA A 128 1.38 3.61 5.91
C ALA A 128 1.67 4.07 7.36
N LEU A 129 2.44 3.31 8.12
CA LEU A 129 2.84 3.69 9.48
C LEU A 129 3.74 4.95 9.48
N ILE A 130 4.72 5.00 8.57
CA ILE A 130 5.60 6.17 8.41
C ILE A 130 4.79 7.41 8.00
N VAL A 131 3.91 7.27 7.00
CA VAL A 131 3.05 8.37 6.53
C VAL A 131 2.10 8.85 7.62
N THR A 132 1.53 7.94 8.41
CA THR A 132 0.66 8.31 9.55
C THR A 132 1.41 9.18 10.54
N ARG A 133 2.67 8.86 10.87
CA ARG A 133 3.45 9.69 11.79
C ARG A 133 3.85 11.03 11.19
N LEU A 134 4.12 11.07 9.89
CA LEU A 134 4.56 12.27 9.18
C LEU A 134 3.47 13.37 9.14
N ILE A 135 2.19 12.98 9.14
CA ILE A 135 1.04 13.87 8.95
C ILE A 135 0.37 14.15 10.29
N HIS A 136 0.25 15.42 10.64
CA HIS A 136 -0.31 15.81 11.93
C HIS A 136 -1.81 15.47 12.02
N GLY A 137 -2.20 14.78 13.10
CA GLY A 137 -3.59 14.39 13.34
C GLY A 137 -4.10 13.23 12.47
N ALA A 138 -3.22 12.59 11.70
CA ALA A 138 -3.55 11.40 10.95
C ALA A 138 -3.74 10.18 11.88
N VAL A 139 -4.69 9.33 11.55
CA VAL A 139 -5.00 8.10 12.29
C VAL A 139 -4.83 6.90 11.36
N TYR A 140 -4.06 5.91 11.81
CA TYR A 140 -3.84 4.67 11.07
C TYR A 140 -5.03 3.71 11.21
N PHE A 141 -5.47 3.13 10.10
CA PHE A 141 -6.50 2.10 10.04
C PHE A 141 -5.96 0.88 9.31
N ASP A 142 -5.92 -0.27 9.99
CA ASP A 142 -5.45 -1.52 9.38
C ASP A 142 -6.51 -2.08 8.42
N ALA A 143 -6.22 -2.01 7.11
CA ALA A 143 -7.09 -2.50 6.06
C ALA A 143 -7.50 -3.96 6.23
N ARG A 144 -6.67 -4.80 6.85
CA ARG A 144 -6.97 -6.22 7.06
C ARG A 144 -8.19 -6.41 7.97
N THR A 145 -8.53 -5.43 8.79
CA THR A 145 -9.69 -5.52 9.69
C THR A 145 -11.02 -5.34 8.95
N PHE A 146 -11.04 -4.63 7.82
CA PHE A 146 -12.28 -4.31 7.09
C PHE A 146 -12.29 -4.65 5.59
N ILE A 147 -11.15 -4.87 4.95
CA ILE A 147 -11.05 -5.42 3.59
C ILE A 147 -10.95 -6.94 3.70
N LYS A 148 -11.99 -7.63 3.25
CA LYS A 148 -12.12 -9.08 3.35
C LYS A 148 -12.07 -9.75 2.00
N THR A 149 -11.37 -10.87 1.93
CA THR A 149 -11.36 -11.74 0.76
C THR A 149 -12.01 -13.08 1.08
N GLU A 150 -12.35 -13.80 0.02
CA GLU A 150 -12.76 -15.19 0.09
C GLU A 150 -12.09 -15.99 -1.03
N ARG A 151 -11.91 -17.29 -0.81
CA ARG A 151 -11.32 -18.16 -1.82
C ARG A 151 -12.39 -18.65 -2.79
N LYS A 152 -12.30 -18.21 -4.06
CA LYS A 152 -13.13 -18.68 -5.18
C LYS A 152 -12.22 -19.13 -6.32
N PHE A 153 -12.49 -20.30 -6.90
CA PHE A 153 -11.71 -20.86 -8.01
C PHE A 153 -10.19 -20.84 -7.76
N SER A 154 -9.78 -21.21 -6.54
CA SER A 154 -8.38 -21.22 -6.07
C SER A 154 -7.68 -19.86 -6.02
N LYS A 155 -8.41 -18.75 -6.11
CA LYS A 155 -7.90 -17.39 -5.94
C LYS A 155 -8.62 -16.67 -4.82
N HIS A 156 -7.92 -15.75 -4.16
CA HIS A 156 -8.56 -14.79 -3.27
C HIS A 156 -9.23 -13.71 -4.12
N VAL A 157 -10.52 -13.48 -3.87
CA VAL A 157 -11.30 -12.40 -4.46
C VAL A 157 -11.95 -11.60 -3.34
N LEU A 158 -12.24 -10.33 -3.59
CA LEU A 158 -12.90 -9.46 -2.62
C LEU A 158 -14.27 -10.04 -2.22
N ASP A 159 -14.54 -10.13 -0.92
CA ASP A 159 -15.89 -10.29 -0.39
C ASP A 159 -16.51 -8.89 -0.29
N SER A 160 -17.24 -8.49 -1.33
CA SER A 160 -17.80 -7.14 -1.43
C SER A 160 -18.84 -6.84 -0.36
N GLU A 161 -19.65 -7.82 0.05
CA GLU A 161 -20.74 -7.61 1.00
C GLU A 161 -20.18 -7.33 2.40
N LEU A 162 -19.33 -8.24 2.90
CA LEU A 162 -18.72 -8.08 4.23
C LEU A 162 -17.79 -6.86 4.27
N THR A 163 -17.01 -6.64 3.22
CA THR A 163 -16.11 -5.48 3.13
C THR A 163 -16.89 -4.17 3.18
N ASN A 164 -17.98 -4.04 2.42
CA ASN A 164 -18.80 -2.82 2.43
C ASN A 164 -19.40 -2.54 3.80
N GLN A 165 -19.89 -3.57 4.50
CA GLN A 165 -20.41 -3.44 5.86
C GLN A 165 -19.32 -2.94 6.81
N LEU A 166 -18.16 -3.58 6.83
CA LEU A 166 -17.06 -3.25 7.73
C LEU A 166 -16.46 -1.87 7.45
N ILE A 167 -16.38 -1.44 6.20
CA ILE A 167 -15.93 -0.08 5.84
C ILE A 167 -16.88 0.97 6.45
N LYS A 168 -18.20 0.80 6.27
CA LYS A 168 -19.20 1.72 6.83
C LYS A 168 -19.14 1.78 8.35
N GLU A 169 -18.89 0.64 9.00
CA GLU A 169 -18.73 0.58 10.45
C GLU A 169 -17.43 1.23 10.92
N THR A 170 -16.31 0.92 10.25
CA THR A 170 -14.97 1.48 10.57
C THR A 170 -14.94 3.00 10.47
N PHE A 171 -15.57 3.55 9.42
CA PHE A 171 -15.56 4.99 9.15
C PHE A 171 -16.86 5.69 9.57
N LYS A 172 -17.68 5.07 10.43
CA LYS A 172 -18.87 5.69 11.01
C LYS A 172 -18.54 7.01 11.72
N THR A 173 -17.38 7.04 12.39
CA THR A 173 -16.77 8.26 12.94
C THR A 173 -15.41 8.45 12.29
N CYS A 174 -15.40 9.07 11.11
CA CYS A 174 -14.15 9.30 10.38
C CYS A 174 -13.36 10.47 11.00
N PRO A 175 -12.05 10.30 11.27
CA PRO A 175 -11.19 11.41 11.64
C PRO A 175 -10.96 12.34 10.43
N PRO A 176 -10.38 13.53 10.63
CA PRO A 176 -10.03 14.43 9.52
C PRO A 176 -9.12 13.77 8.48
N ILE A 177 -8.16 12.95 8.91
CA ILE A 177 -7.23 12.24 8.04
C ILE A 177 -7.12 10.79 8.53
N ALA A 178 -7.59 9.85 7.72
CA ALA A 178 -7.39 8.42 7.93
C ALA A 178 -6.33 7.89 6.96
N ILE A 179 -5.35 7.13 7.44
CA ILE A 179 -4.34 6.47 6.61
C ILE A 179 -4.62 4.98 6.59
N VAL A 180 -4.69 4.42 5.40
CA VAL A 180 -5.01 3.01 5.14
C VAL A 180 -3.90 2.40 4.27
N PRO A 181 -3.26 1.30 4.68
CA PRO A 181 -2.41 0.54 3.76
C PRO A 181 -3.28 -0.06 2.66
N GLY A 182 -2.98 0.23 1.40
CA GLY A 182 -3.65 -0.39 0.26
C GLY A 182 -3.26 -1.86 0.10
N TYR A 183 -3.81 -2.52 -0.92
CA TYR A 183 -3.42 -3.86 -1.39
C TYR A 183 -3.70 -5.03 -0.42
N ILE A 184 -3.46 -4.87 0.88
CA ILE A 184 -3.57 -5.91 1.90
C ILE A 184 -5.02 -6.14 2.34
N ALA A 185 -5.33 -7.39 2.65
CA ALA A 185 -6.64 -7.84 3.10
C ALA A 185 -6.50 -9.02 4.07
N SER A 186 -7.62 -9.53 4.57
CA SER A 186 -7.65 -10.84 5.25
C SER A 186 -8.76 -11.73 4.72
N ASP A 187 -8.52 -13.05 4.72
CA ASP A 187 -9.55 -14.02 4.41
C ASP A 187 -10.66 -13.96 5.47
N LYS A 188 -11.91 -13.93 5.01
CA LYS A 188 -13.08 -13.75 5.89
C LYS A 188 -13.31 -14.90 6.87
N THR A 189 -12.80 -16.09 6.57
CA THR A 189 -13.11 -17.31 7.32
C THR A 189 -12.02 -17.61 8.34
N ASN A 190 -10.75 -17.59 7.92
CA ASN A 190 -9.64 -17.96 8.81
C ASN A 190 -8.80 -16.77 9.29
N GLY A 191 -9.02 -15.57 8.74
CA GLY A 191 -8.28 -14.36 9.11
C GLY A 191 -6.86 -14.28 8.54
N ASP A 192 -6.45 -15.22 7.68
CA ASP A 192 -5.13 -15.23 7.06
C ASP A 192 -4.92 -13.96 6.24
N ILE A 193 -3.68 -13.46 6.25
CA ILE A 193 -3.30 -12.29 5.45
C ILE A 193 -3.38 -12.70 3.98
N THR A 194 -4.06 -11.87 3.20
CA THR A 194 -4.23 -12.00 1.76
C THR A 194 -4.00 -10.64 1.12
N ASN A 195 -4.13 -10.55 -0.19
CA ASN A 195 -4.06 -9.28 -0.91
C ASN A 195 -5.03 -9.27 -2.09
N LEU A 196 -5.18 -8.08 -2.69
CA LEU A 196 -6.07 -7.83 -3.82
C LEU A 196 -5.37 -7.98 -5.19
N GLY A 197 -4.13 -8.51 -5.22
CA GLY A 197 -3.36 -8.68 -6.44
C GLY A 197 -2.82 -7.38 -7.05
N ARG A 198 -2.32 -7.46 -8.28
CA ARG A 198 -1.73 -6.32 -9.01
C ARG A 198 -2.74 -5.17 -9.11
N GLY A 199 -2.30 -3.95 -8.81
CA GLY A 199 -3.18 -2.77 -8.74
C GLY A 199 -4.04 -2.74 -7.46
N GLY A 200 -3.78 -3.63 -6.50
CA GLY A 200 -4.62 -3.80 -5.32
C GLY A 200 -4.77 -2.55 -4.46
N SER A 201 -3.81 -1.62 -4.43
CA SER A 201 -3.97 -0.35 -3.71
C SER A 201 -4.98 0.58 -4.38
N ASP A 202 -5.04 0.63 -5.72
CA ASP A 202 -6.09 1.35 -6.44
C ASP A 202 -7.45 0.70 -6.19
N TYR A 203 -7.47 -0.64 -6.17
CA TYR A 203 -8.70 -1.37 -5.88
C TYR A 203 -9.18 -1.14 -4.44
N THR A 204 -8.29 -1.15 -3.44
CA THR A 204 -8.63 -0.77 -2.05
C THR A 204 -9.28 0.61 -2.00
N ALA A 205 -8.70 1.60 -2.68
CA ALA A 205 -9.22 2.95 -2.71
C ALA A 205 -10.60 3.05 -3.38
N ALA A 206 -10.79 2.35 -4.51
CA ALA A 206 -12.08 2.27 -5.19
C ALA A 206 -13.17 1.62 -4.34
N VAL A 207 -12.85 0.54 -3.62
CA VAL A 207 -13.79 -0.16 -2.73
C VAL A 207 -14.20 0.74 -1.57
N ILE A 208 -13.26 1.44 -0.93
CA ILE A 208 -13.58 2.39 0.16
C ILE A 208 -14.43 3.54 -0.37
N ALA A 209 -14.07 4.11 -1.52
CA ALA A 209 -14.80 5.21 -2.13
C ALA A 209 -16.25 4.83 -2.45
N ALA A 210 -16.45 3.66 -3.05
CA ALA A 210 -17.76 3.13 -3.40
C ALA A 210 -18.60 2.79 -2.16
N ALA A 211 -18.01 2.18 -1.13
CA ALA A 211 -18.72 1.79 0.08
C ALA A 211 -19.25 3.00 0.88
N LEU A 212 -18.53 4.12 0.85
CA LEU A 212 -18.84 5.34 1.61
C LEU A 212 -19.56 6.42 0.79
N ASP A 213 -19.83 6.18 -0.50
CA ASP A 213 -20.45 7.16 -1.41
C ASP A 213 -19.75 8.53 -1.36
N VAL A 214 -18.42 8.51 -1.50
CA VAL A 214 -17.59 9.73 -1.39
C VAL A 214 -17.74 10.64 -2.62
N LYS A 215 -17.37 11.91 -2.47
CA LYS A 215 -17.46 12.90 -3.56
C LYS A 215 -16.51 12.62 -4.73
N GLY A 216 -15.44 11.88 -4.49
CA GLY A 216 -14.44 11.57 -5.50
C GLY A 216 -13.31 10.69 -4.96
N LEU A 217 -12.74 9.91 -5.87
CA LEU A 217 -11.51 9.15 -5.71
C LEU A 217 -10.42 9.83 -6.55
N GLU A 218 -9.31 10.19 -5.92
CA GLU A 218 -8.15 10.76 -6.62
C GLU A 218 -7.00 9.75 -6.58
N ILE A 219 -6.55 9.33 -7.76
CA ILE A 219 -5.39 8.44 -7.92
C ILE A 219 -4.17 9.29 -8.27
N TRP A 220 -3.23 9.39 -7.34
CA TRP A 220 -1.99 10.13 -7.50
C TRP A 220 -0.88 9.17 -7.94
N THR A 221 -0.34 9.42 -9.13
CA THR A 221 0.70 8.59 -9.79
C THR A 221 1.82 9.48 -10.35
N ASP A 222 2.78 8.88 -11.04
CA ASP A 222 3.95 9.53 -11.65
C ASP A 222 3.74 10.05 -13.08
N VAL A 223 2.49 10.06 -13.55
CA VAL A 223 2.07 10.62 -14.84
C VAL A 223 0.84 11.52 -14.64
N ASP A 224 0.69 12.51 -15.52
CA ASP A 224 -0.38 13.53 -15.45
C ASP A 224 -1.72 12.97 -15.96
N GLY A 225 -2.23 11.93 -15.30
CA GLY A 225 -3.50 11.28 -15.60
C GLY A 225 -3.43 10.22 -16.69
N PHE A 226 -4.56 9.95 -17.33
CA PHE A 226 -4.60 9.07 -18.50
C PHE A 226 -3.94 9.77 -19.68
N MET A 227 -3.04 9.06 -20.36
CA MET A 227 -2.31 9.56 -21.53
C MET A 227 -2.80 8.85 -22.79
N THR A 228 -2.69 9.47 -23.95
CA THR A 228 -3.05 8.85 -25.24
C THR A 228 -2.22 7.62 -25.62
N ALA A 229 -1.04 7.48 -25.02
CA ALA A 229 -0.14 6.32 -25.11
C ALA A 229 0.82 6.35 -23.90
N ASP A 230 1.59 5.29 -23.65
CA ASP A 230 2.63 5.32 -22.60
C ASP A 230 3.67 6.41 -22.93
N PRO A 231 3.78 7.49 -22.12
CA PRO A 231 4.70 8.58 -22.38
C PRO A 231 6.17 8.19 -22.25
N ARG A 232 6.47 7.04 -21.65
CA ARG A 232 7.84 6.48 -21.57
C ARG A 232 8.28 5.85 -22.90
N VAL A 233 7.33 5.50 -23.76
CA VAL A 233 7.56 4.93 -25.10
C VAL A 233 7.34 5.98 -26.18
N ILE A 234 6.27 6.79 -26.04
CA ILE A 234 5.86 7.80 -27.02
C ILE A 234 5.93 9.18 -26.40
N ASN A 235 7.02 9.91 -26.67
CA ASN A 235 7.26 11.24 -26.11
C ASN A 235 6.21 12.31 -26.49
N SER A 236 5.43 12.07 -27.55
CA SER A 236 4.35 12.97 -28.00
C SER A 236 2.98 12.64 -27.37
N ALA A 237 2.92 11.70 -26.43
CA ALA A 237 1.70 11.39 -25.69
C ALA A 237 1.25 12.62 -24.87
N TYR A 238 -0.06 12.85 -24.81
CA TYR A 238 -0.64 13.96 -24.06
C TYR A 238 -1.78 13.48 -23.17
N THR A 239 -2.10 14.28 -22.15
CA THR A 239 -3.16 13.99 -21.18
C THR A 239 -4.54 14.00 -21.84
N ILE A 240 -5.33 12.98 -21.53
CA ILE A 240 -6.75 12.91 -21.83
C ILE A 240 -7.49 13.51 -20.64
N ASN A 241 -8.16 14.64 -20.86
CA ASN A 241 -8.80 15.40 -19.77
C ASN A 241 -10.02 14.68 -19.17
N GLU A 242 -10.80 13.99 -20.00
CA GLU A 242 -12.03 13.32 -19.60
C GLU A 242 -12.15 11.99 -20.34
N LEU A 243 -12.57 10.96 -19.61
CA LEU A 243 -12.84 9.62 -20.14
C LEU A 243 -14.09 9.07 -19.46
N THR A 244 -14.88 8.32 -20.21
CA THR A 244 -15.90 7.45 -19.63
C THR A 244 -15.26 6.24 -18.97
N TYR A 245 -15.98 5.60 -18.04
CA TYR A 245 -15.50 4.37 -17.40
C TYR A 245 -15.19 3.26 -18.40
N VAL A 246 -15.98 3.16 -19.48
CA VAL A 246 -15.78 2.14 -20.51
C VAL A 246 -14.47 2.40 -21.26
N GLU A 247 -14.20 3.63 -21.68
CA GLU A 247 -12.95 3.96 -22.37
C GLU A 247 -11.73 3.73 -21.48
N ALA A 248 -11.79 4.14 -20.21
CA ALA A 248 -10.71 3.91 -19.26
C ALA A 248 -10.47 2.41 -19.02
N MET A 249 -11.53 1.60 -18.93
CA MET A 249 -11.43 0.16 -18.75
C MET A 249 -10.80 -0.53 -19.97
N GLU A 250 -11.19 -0.14 -21.19
CA GLU A 250 -10.59 -0.67 -22.41
C GLU A 250 -9.09 -0.32 -22.49
N LEU A 251 -8.71 0.92 -22.16
CA LEU A 251 -7.30 1.34 -22.10
C LEU A 251 -6.48 0.51 -21.11
N CYS A 252 -7.02 0.25 -19.91
CA CYS A 252 -6.34 -0.56 -18.90
C CYS A 252 -6.25 -2.05 -19.26
N ASN A 253 -7.12 -2.56 -20.13
CA ASN A 253 -7.14 -3.98 -20.50
C ASN A 253 -6.11 -4.33 -21.60
N PHE A 254 -5.74 -3.35 -22.42
CA PHE A 254 -4.78 -3.52 -23.53
C PHE A 254 -3.40 -2.90 -23.28
N GLY A 255 -3.18 -2.30 -22.10
CA GLY A 255 -1.93 -1.64 -21.69
C GLY A 255 -1.09 -2.44 -20.70
#